data_AF-A0A931H6M4-F1
#
_entry.id   AF-A0A931H6M4-F1
#
_cell.length_a   1.000
_cell.length_b   1.000
_cell.length_c   1.000
_cell.angle_alpha   90.00
_cell.angle_beta   90.00
_cell.angle_gamma   90.00
#
_symmetry.space_group_name_H-M   'P 1'
#
loop_
_entity.id
_entity.type
_entity.pdbx_description
1 polymer ?
#
loop_
_entity_poly.entity_id
_entity_poly.type
_entity_poly.pdbx_seq_one_letter_code
_entity_poly.pdbx_strand_id
1 'polypeptide(L)'
;MIRRASPPRHRGAALLIAMLTVALVATFAAASLWQQWRSIEVEGAERARVQSAWVLTGALDWARLLLREDARAGGPDHLGEPWAVPLQEARLSSFLAADQNNTADMGPEVLEAFLSGQIIDLQSLLNVTNLADKTRASEPDVRAFRRLFDLLGLPPEQLDRLVENMRLALEPGAPNPGSPLPPQRVEELVWLGLPAATIAALQPYITVLPVHTGVNLNTAPPEVIFAALDGISMADAQRLVAERERTPFKTPEDAKRLITSPEAALTDSQVVAASNYFEVRSRLRLDKLVVEERAVLFRGGLDVSVVQRERGIPDARALTQAAAKR
;
A
#
# COMPACT_ATOMS: atom_id res chain seq x y z
N MET A 1 46.94 57.21 -72.04
CA MET A 1 45.98 57.59 -70.97
C MET A 1 44.58 57.14 -71.42
N ILE A 2 43.76 56.35 -70.73
CA ILE A 2 43.65 55.83 -69.35
C ILE A 2 42.85 54.50 -69.46
N ARG A 3 43.31 53.40 -68.85
CA ARG A 3 42.52 52.15 -68.72
C ARG A 3 41.53 52.31 -67.56
N ARG A 4 40.22 52.09 -67.80
CA ARG A 4 39.20 51.97 -66.75
C ARG A 4 39.16 50.52 -66.24
N ALA A 5 39.35 50.32 -64.94
CA ALA A 5 39.19 49.04 -64.27
C ALA A 5 37.71 48.80 -63.92
N SER A 6 37.19 47.60 -64.19
CA SER A 6 35.85 47.16 -63.77
C SER A 6 35.88 46.73 -62.30
N PRO A 7 34.84 47.03 -61.49
CA PRO A 7 34.80 46.64 -60.09
C PRO A 7 34.64 45.10 -59.95
N PRO A 8 35.26 44.47 -58.94
CA PRO A 8 35.12 43.04 -58.70
C PRO A 8 33.68 42.69 -58.32
N ARG A 9 33.10 41.67 -58.97
CA ARG A 9 31.77 41.14 -58.62
C ARG A 9 31.90 40.25 -57.39
N HIS A 10 31.49 40.75 -56.22
CA HIS A 10 31.42 40.01 -54.96
C HIS A 10 30.30 38.95 -54.94
N ARG A 11 30.43 37.88 -55.74
CA ARG A 11 29.46 36.78 -55.79
C ARG A 11 29.72 35.68 -54.74
N GLY A 12 30.97 35.50 -54.30
CA GLY A 12 31.34 34.45 -53.34
C GLY A 12 30.96 34.76 -51.89
N ALA A 13 31.13 36.02 -51.45
CA ALA A 13 30.80 36.43 -50.08
C ALA A 13 29.29 36.37 -49.80
N ALA A 14 28.45 36.76 -50.77
CA ALA A 14 27.00 36.68 -50.66
C ALA A 14 26.51 35.23 -50.56
N LEU A 15 27.13 34.30 -51.30
CA LEU A 15 26.84 32.87 -51.23
C LEU A 15 27.22 32.26 -49.88
N LEU A 16 28.38 32.62 -49.32
CA LEU A 16 28.80 32.16 -47.99
C LEU A 16 27.88 32.69 -46.89
N ILE A 17 27.51 33.97 -46.96
CA ILE A 17 26.55 34.57 -46.01
C ILE A 17 25.18 33.89 -46.14
N ALA A 18 24.70 33.65 -47.37
CA ALA A 18 23.43 32.96 -47.59
C ALA A 18 23.44 31.50 -47.08
N MET A 19 24.54 30.78 -47.25
CA MET A 19 24.68 29.41 -46.73
C MET A 19 24.75 29.41 -45.20
N LEU A 20 25.45 30.36 -44.60
CA LEU A 20 25.52 30.54 -43.15
C LEU A 20 24.17 30.89 -42.55
N THR A 21 23.41 31.81 -43.16
CA THR A 21 22.09 32.17 -42.67
C THR A 21 21.10 31.02 -42.78
N VAL A 22 21.10 30.27 -43.89
CA VAL A 22 20.25 29.09 -44.05
C VAL A 22 20.60 27.99 -43.04
N ALA A 23 21.89 27.71 -42.83
CA ALA A 23 22.33 26.72 -41.85
C ALA A 23 21.94 27.13 -40.42
N LEU A 24 22.06 28.41 -40.08
CA LEU A 24 21.68 28.96 -38.77
C LEU A 24 20.16 28.85 -38.56
N VAL A 25 19.35 29.25 -39.54
CA VAL A 25 17.89 29.16 -39.49
C VAL A 25 17.43 27.70 -39.38
N ALA A 26 18.04 26.78 -40.14
CA ALA A 26 17.73 25.35 -40.05
C ALA A 26 18.08 24.76 -38.68
N THR A 27 19.21 25.16 -38.10
CA THR A 27 19.64 24.71 -36.76
C THR A 27 18.70 25.23 -35.68
N PHE A 28 18.29 26.51 -35.74
CA PHE A 28 17.30 27.06 -34.82
C PHE A 28 15.93 26.37 -34.96
N ALA A 29 15.46 26.14 -36.19
CA ALA A 29 14.21 25.44 -36.42
C ALA A 29 14.23 24.01 -35.86
N ALA A 30 15.34 23.26 -36.06
CA ALA A 30 15.50 21.92 -35.50
C ALA A 30 15.52 21.92 -33.96
N ALA A 31 16.21 22.88 -33.34
CA ALA A 31 16.25 23.03 -31.88
C ALA A 31 14.86 23.38 -31.31
N SER A 32 14.12 24.30 -31.96
CA SER A 32 12.76 24.66 -31.55
C SER A 32 11.78 23.50 -31.67
N LEU A 33 11.85 22.71 -32.75
CA LEU A 33 11.02 21.50 -32.91
C LEU A 33 11.31 20.47 -31.81
N TRP A 34 12.58 20.30 -31.43
CA TRP A 34 12.96 19.39 -30.36
C TRP A 34 12.45 19.86 -28.98
N GLN A 35 12.55 21.16 -28.70
CA GLN A 35 11.99 21.75 -27.48
C GLN A 35 10.45 21.64 -27.45
N GLN A 36 9.79 21.89 -28.58
CA GLN A 36 8.35 21.77 -28.72
C GLN A 36 7.89 20.32 -28.49
N TRP A 37 8.60 19.34 -29.09
CA TRP A 37 8.31 17.92 -28.90
C TRP A 37 8.46 17.50 -27.42
N ARG A 38 9.51 17.97 -26.74
CA ARG A 38 9.71 17.73 -25.31
C ARG A 38 8.60 18.33 -24.43
N SER A 39 8.11 19.53 -24.76
CA SER A 39 6.99 20.15 -24.03
C SER A 39 5.71 19.33 -24.16
N ILE A 40 5.41 18.86 -25.37
CA ILE A 40 4.22 18.03 -25.65
C ILE A 40 4.29 16.70 -24.89
N GLU A 41 5.46 16.07 -24.83
CA GLU A 41 5.66 14.82 -24.09
C GLU A 41 5.42 15.00 -22.58
N VAL A 42 5.93 16.10 -22.01
CA VAL A 42 5.73 16.44 -20.59
C VAL A 42 4.26 16.74 -20.29
N GLU A 43 3.58 17.53 -21.13
CA GLU A 43 2.15 17.79 -21.00
C GLU A 43 1.30 16.52 -21.15
N GLY A 44 1.73 15.59 -21.99
CA GLY A 44 1.12 14.26 -22.13
C GLY A 44 1.24 13.45 -20.84
N ALA A 45 2.45 13.39 -20.27
CA ALA A 45 2.72 12.69 -19.01
C ALA A 45 1.97 13.28 -17.81
N GLU A 46 1.88 14.61 -17.71
CA GLU A 46 1.12 15.28 -16.66
C GLU A 46 -0.39 15.03 -16.77
N ARG A 47 -0.95 15.10 -17.99
CA ARG A 47 -2.35 14.74 -18.23
C ARG A 47 -2.64 13.29 -17.87
N ALA A 48 -1.77 12.36 -18.26
CA ALA A 48 -1.89 10.94 -17.92
C ALA A 48 -1.82 10.70 -16.40
N ARG A 49 -0.98 11.44 -15.66
CA ARG A 49 -0.92 11.41 -14.19
C ARG A 49 -2.21 11.88 -13.54
N VAL A 50 -2.76 13.01 -13.99
CA VAL A 50 -4.02 13.55 -13.46
C VAL A 50 -5.17 12.60 -13.74
N GLN A 51 -5.28 12.06 -14.97
CA GLN A 51 -6.31 11.08 -15.32
C GLN A 51 -6.19 9.80 -14.48
N SER A 52 -4.97 9.30 -14.27
CA SER A 52 -4.71 8.16 -13.40
C SER A 52 -5.18 8.41 -11.96
N ALA A 53 -5.02 9.64 -11.46
CA ALA A 53 -5.46 10.03 -10.14
C ALA A 53 -6.98 9.94 -9.95
N TRP A 54 -7.75 10.35 -10.97
CA TRP A 54 -9.21 10.28 -10.92
C TRP A 54 -9.71 8.84 -10.91
N VAL A 55 -9.13 7.98 -11.77
CA VAL A 55 -9.51 6.56 -11.83
C VAL A 55 -9.18 5.85 -10.51
N LEU A 56 -7.99 6.06 -9.96
CA LEU A 56 -7.60 5.48 -8.67
C LEU A 56 -8.45 6.00 -7.51
N THR A 57 -8.86 7.27 -7.54
CA THR A 57 -9.79 7.81 -6.53
C THR A 57 -11.16 7.15 -6.63
N GLY A 58 -11.69 6.95 -7.84
CA GLY A 58 -12.92 6.18 -8.04
C GLY A 58 -12.80 4.74 -7.52
N ALA A 59 -11.69 4.06 -7.82
CA ALA A 59 -11.42 2.71 -7.30
C ALA A 59 -11.41 2.66 -5.76
N LEU A 60 -10.82 3.68 -5.13
CA LEU A 60 -10.82 3.81 -3.67
C LEU A 60 -12.23 4.05 -3.12
N ASP A 61 -13.04 4.89 -3.76
CA ASP A 61 -14.42 5.13 -3.36
C ASP A 61 -15.30 3.88 -3.51
N TRP A 62 -15.05 3.05 -4.54
CA TRP A 62 -15.66 1.73 -4.68
C TRP A 62 -15.29 0.80 -3.51
N ALA A 63 -14.00 0.75 -3.13
CA ALA A 63 -13.57 -0.03 -1.98
C ALA A 63 -14.24 0.44 -0.67
N ARG A 64 -14.38 1.75 -0.48
CA ARG A 64 -15.10 2.33 0.67
C ARG A 64 -16.58 1.97 0.65
N LEU A 65 -17.23 1.99 -0.51
CA LEU A 65 -18.62 1.57 -0.66
C LEU A 65 -18.80 0.09 -0.30
N LEU A 66 -17.90 -0.77 -0.77
CA LEU A 66 -17.95 -2.21 -0.49
C LEU A 66 -17.83 -2.51 1.00
N LEU A 67 -16.83 -1.91 1.66
CA LEU A 67 -16.65 -2.02 3.12
C LEU A 67 -17.81 -1.43 3.92
N ARG A 68 -18.46 -0.39 3.40
CA ARG A 68 -19.64 0.22 4.03
C ARG A 68 -20.86 -0.68 3.90
N GLU A 69 -21.07 -1.31 2.76
CA GLU A 69 -22.19 -2.24 2.54
C GLU A 69 -22.01 -3.50 3.39
N ASP A 70 -20.79 -4.01 3.47
CA ASP A 70 -20.40 -5.09 4.37
C ASP A 70 -20.72 -4.76 5.84
N ALA A 71 -20.33 -3.57 6.31
CA ALA A 71 -20.69 -3.11 7.66
C ALA A 71 -22.20 -2.91 7.89
N ARG A 72 -23.02 -2.72 6.83
CA ARG A 72 -24.49 -2.69 6.96
C ARG A 72 -25.07 -4.08 7.15
N ALA A 73 -24.52 -5.08 6.46
CA ALA A 73 -24.88 -6.48 6.68
C ALA A 73 -24.53 -6.90 8.12
N GLY A 74 -23.38 -6.43 8.61
CA GLY A 74 -22.87 -6.68 9.95
C GLY A 74 -22.40 -8.13 10.14
N GLY A 75 -21.88 -8.42 11.34
CA GLY A 75 -21.29 -9.72 11.64
C GLY A 75 -19.75 -9.68 11.67
N PRO A 76 -19.09 -10.84 11.66
CA PRO A 76 -17.63 -10.93 11.64
C PRO A 76 -17.07 -10.67 10.25
N ASP A 77 -15.88 -10.07 10.17
CA ASP A 77 -15.15 -9.90 8.90
C ASP A 77 -14.32 -11.15 8.58
N HIS A 78 -14.43 -11.70 7.39
CA HIS A 78 -13.76 -12.93 6.98
C HIS A 78 -13.39 -13.00 5.49
N LEU A 79 -12.48 -13.91 5.12
CA LEU A 79 -11.93 -14.03 3.76
C LEU A 79 -12.93 -14.53 2.69
N GLY A 80 -14.16 -14.84 3.08
CA GLY A 80 -15.24 -15.26 2.17
C GLY A 80 -16.15 -14.13 1.72
N GLU A 81 -15.95 -12.93 2.26
CA GLU A 81 -16.76 -11.75 1.95
C GLU A 81 -16.35 -11.13 0.61
N PRO A 82 -17.26 -10.40 -0.06
CA PRO A 82 -16.98 -9.80 -1.37
C PRO A 82 -15.75 -8.88 -1.39
N TRP A 83 -15.44 -8.19 -0.27
CA TRP A 83 -14.27 -7.31 -0.18
C TRP A 83 -12.94 -8.07 -0.22
N ALA A 84 -12.91 -9.33 0.25
CA ALA A 84 -11.69 -10.13 0.32
C ALA A 84 -11.29 -10.75 -1.03
N VAL A 85 -12.21 -10.74 -2.01
CA VAL A 85 -11.97 -11.27 -3.35
C VAL A 85 -11.15 -10.25 -4.17
N PRO A 86 -9.94 -10.61 -4.64
CA PRO A 86 -9.10 -9.69 -5.38
C PRO A 86 -9.72 -9.36 -6.75
N LEU A 87 -9.70 -8.08 -7.10
CA LEU A 87 -10.06 -7.59 -8.42
C LEU A 87 -8.94 -7.95 -9.40
N GLN A 88 -9.20 -8.96 -10.23
CA GLN A 88 -8.34 -9.33 -11.34
C GLN A 88 -8.25 -8.20 -12.35
N GLU A 89 -7.17 -8.18 -13.14
CA GLU A 89 -6.95 -7.16 -14.14
C GLU A 89 -8.10 -7.12 -15.15
N ALA A 90 -8.87 -6.02 -15.13
CA ALA A 90 -10.04 -5.85 -15.97
C ALA A 90 -10.03 -4.47 -16.64
N ARG A 91 -10.60 -4.41 -17.85
CA ARG A 91 -10.65 -3.19 -18.67
C ARG A 91 -11.58 -2.18 -18.02
N LEU A 92 -11.13 -0.94 -17.83
CA LEU A 92 -11.94 0.11 -17.19
C LEU A 92 -13.27 0.36 -17.91
N SER A 93 -13.28 0.22 -19.24
CA SER A 93 -14.49 0.32 -20.05
C SER A 93 -15.56 -0.72 -19.68
N SER A 94 -15.17 -1.93 -19.27
CA SER A 94 -16.13 -2.94 -18.78
C SER A 94 -16.75 -2.59 -17.43
N PHE A 95 -16.03 -1.86 -16.56
CA PHE A 95 -16.59 -1.36 -15.30
C PHE A 95 -17.55 -0.19 -15.53
N LEU A 96 -17.18 0.75 -16.40
CA LEU A 96 -17.99 1.94 -16.67
C LEU A 96 -19.25 1.64 -17.50
N ALA A 97 -19.21 0.61 -18.35
CA ALA A 97 -20.36 0.17 -19.13
C ALA A 97 -21.41 -0.59 -18.30
N ALA A 98 -21.06 -1.05 -17.09
CA ALA A 98 -22.01 -1.69 -16.17
C ALA A 98 -22.94 -0.66 -15.48
N ASP A 99 -22.58 0.62 -15.48
CA ASP A 99 -23.44 1.71 -15.04
C ASP A 99 -24.42 2.10 -16.17
N GLN A 100 -25.69 1.69 -16.03
CA GLN A 100 -26.74 1.88 -17.04
C GLN A 100 -27.06 3.36 -17.34
N ASN A 101 -26.58 4.30 -16.52
CA ASN A 101 -26.76 5.74 -16.75
C ASN A 101 -25.63 6.39 -17.56
N ASN A 102 -24.57 5.66 -17.89
CA ASN A 102 -23.43 6.22 -18.61
C ASN A 102 -23.62 6.09 -20.13
N THR A 103 -24.32 7.04 -20.74
CA THR A 103 -24.49 7.18 -22.20
C THR A 103 -23.32 7.90 -22.87
N ALA A 104 -22.13 7.86 -22.26
CA ALA A 104 -20.93 8.33 -22.92
C ALA A 104 -20.59 7.35 -24.05
N ASP A 105 -20.95 7.73 -25.27
CA ASP A 105 -20.48 7.14 -26.52
C ASP A 105 -18.96 7.32 -26.56
N MET A 106 -18.24 6.44 -25.87
CA MET A 106 -16.78 6.40 -25.83
C MET A 106 -16.36 5.96 -27.23
N GLY A 107 -16.09 6.94 -28.10
CA GLY A 107 -15.66 6.72 -29.47
C GLY A 107 -14.45 5.77 -29.59
N PRO A 108 -14.02 5.44 -30.82
CA PRO A 108 -13.07 4.35 -31.10
C PRO A 108 -11.67 4.47 -30.46
N GLU A 109 -11.35 5.56 -29.75
CA GLU A 109 -10.14 5.72 -28.93
C GLU A 109 -10.43 5.41 -27.44
N VAL A 110 -10.93 4.21 -27.15
CA VAL A 110 -11.08 3.75 -25.76
C VAL A 110 -9.68 3.63 -25.17
N LEU A 111 -9.35 4.46 -24.16
CA LEU A 111 -8.10 4.31 -23.40
C LEU A 111 -7.94 2.84 -22.98
N GLU A 112 -6.79 2.23 -23.30
CA GLU A 112 -6.42 0.90 -22.82
C GLU A 112 -6.03 0.97 -21.33
N ALA A 113 -7.03 1.27 -20.50
CA ALA A 113 -6.93 1.36 -19.06
C ALA A 113 -7.34 0.03 -18.42
N PHE A 114 -6.47 -0.53 -17.60
CA PHE A 114 -6.71 -1.76 -16.84
C PHE A 114 -6.56 -1.49 -15.36
N LEU A 115 -7.54 -1.92 -14.58
CA LEU A 115 -7.56 -1.79 -13.13
C LEU A 115 -7.49 -3.18 -12.50
N SER A 116 -6.65 -3.30 -11.48
CA SER A 116 -6.58 -4.48 -10.60
C SER A 116 -6.37 -4.00 -9.16
N GLY A 117 -6.70 -4.84 -8.20
CA GLY A 117 -6.50 -4.49 -6.80
C GLY A 117 -7.02 -5.52 -5.83
N GLN A 118 -6.83 -5.25 -4.55
CA GLN A 118 -7.32 -6.08 -3.46
C GLN A 118 -7.49 -5.24 -2.20
N ILE A 119 -8.40 -5.69 -1.34
CA ILE A 119 -8.57 -5.17 0.01
C ILE A 119 -8.03 -6.20 0.98
N ILE A 120 -7.18 -5.77 1.90
CA ILE A 120 -6.48 -6.61 2.87
C ILE A 120 -6.88 -6.13 4.26
N ASP A 121 -7.34 -7.03 5.11
CA ASP A 121 -7.57 -6.74 6.52
C ASP A 121 -6.22 -6.53 7.24
N LEU A 122 -5.96 -5.33 7.75
CA LEU A 122 -4.73 -5.03 8.47
C LEU A 122 -4.73 -5.56 9.90
N GLN A 123 -5.89 -5.84 10.47
CA GLN A 123 -6.01 -6.52 11.76
C GLN A 123 -5.83 -8.03 11.64
N SER A 124 -5.53 -8.55 10.45
CA SER A 124 -5.01 -9.91 10.29
C SER A 124 -3.57 -10.08 10.83
N LEU A 125 -2.89 -8.99 11.17
CA LEU A 125 -1.47 -8.93 11.57
C LEU A 125 -1.30 -8.41 13.01
N LEU A 126 -0.16 -8.70 13.64
CA LEU A 126 0.17 -8.13 14.96
C LEU A 126 0.47 -6.63 14.83
N ASN A 127 -0.21 -5.81 15.61
CA ASN A 127 0.02 -4.37 15.61
C ASN A 127 1.18 -3.98 16.53
N VAL A 128 2.25 -3.42 15.97
CA VAL A 128 3.44 -2.98 16.73
C VAL A 128 3.08 -1.89 17.75
N THR A 129 2.10 -1.04 17.42
CA THR A 129 1.62 0.01 18.34
C THR A 129 1.04 -0.58 19.63
N ASN A 130 0.65 -1.86 19.65
CA ASN A 130 0.18 -2.49 20.87
C ASN A 130 1.29 -2.73 21.91
N LEU A 131 2.57 -2.75 21.50
CA LEU A 131 3.70 -3.08 22.39
C LEU A 131 3.84 -2.13 23.59
N ALA A 132 3.39 -0.89 23.44
CA ALA A 132 3.43 0.11 24.49
C ALA A 132 2.19 1.00 24.44
N ASP A 133 1.60 1.26 25.61
CA ASP A 133 0.74 2.41 25.82
C ASP A 133 1.60 3.57 26.37
N LYS A 134 1.11 4.81 26.30
CA LYS A 134 1.81 6.09 26.53
C LYS A 134 2.73 6.15 27.75
N THR A 135 2.60 5.24 28.72
CA THR A 135 3.41 5.17 29.93
C THR A 135 4.00 3.80 30.23
N ARG A 136 3.54 2.69 29.60
CA ARG A 136 3.97 1.32 29.97
C ARG A 136 3.90 0.35 28.78
N ALA A 137 4.85 -0.59 28.75
CA ALA A 137 4.78 -1.73 27.85
C ALA A 137 3.57 -2.64 28.14
N SER A 138 2.89 -3.11 27.10
CA SER A 138 1.78 -4.04 27.22
C SER A 138 2.32 -5.47 27.35
N GLU A 139 2.25 -6.04 28.55
CA GLU A 139 2.80 -7.39 28.81
C GLU A 139 2.20 -8.49 27.91
N PRO A 140 0.87 -8.52 27.63
CA PRO A 140 0.30 -9.49 26.69
C PRO A 140 0.84 -9.35 25.26
N ASP A 141 0.97 -8.13 24.76
CA ASP A 141 1.45 -7.88 23.39
C ASP A 141 2.96 -8.16 23.28
N VAL A 142 3.75 -7.82 24.30
CA VAL A 142 5.17 -8.20 24.36
C VAL A 142 5.34 -9.71 24.36
N ARG A 143 4.50 -10.47 25.09
CA ARG A 143 4.51 -11.94 25.01
C ARG A 143 4.16 -12.44 23.61
N ALA A 144 3.16 -11.85 22.96
CA ALA A 144 2.79 -12.24 21.59
C ALA A 144 3.93 -12.02 20.60
N PHE A 145 4.58 -10.85 20.65
CA PHE A 145 5.74 -10.58 19.82
C PHE A 145 6.94 -11.47 20.15
N ARG A 146 7.17 -11.82 21.42
CA ARG A 146 8.22 -12.76 21.81
C ARG A 146 8.00 -14.13 21.16
N ARG A 147 6.77 -14.64 21.19
CA ARG A 147 6.39 -15.90 20.50
C ARG A 147 6.63 -15.82 18.99
N LEU A 148 6.32 -14.69 18.35
CA LEU A 148 6.62 -14.49 16.92
C LEU A 148 8.13 -14.45 16.65
N PHE A 149 8.91 -13.77 17.48
CA PHE A 149 10.37 -13.72 17.36
C PHE A 149 10.99 -15.11 17.50
N ASP A 150 10.54 -15.89 18.49
CA ASP A 150 10.98 -17.26 18.70
C ASP A 150 10.63 -18.16 17.50
N LEU A 151 9.40 -18.04 16.96
CA LEU A 151 8.96 -18.77 15.77
C LEU A 151 9.83 -18.47 14.53
N LEU A 152 10.23 -17.21 14.36
CA LEU A 152 11.04 -16.75 13.23
C LEU A 152 12.56 -16.89 13.47
N GLY A 153 12.98 -17.33 14.65
CA GLY A 153 14.40 -17.42 15.02
C GLY A 153 15.10 -16.05 15.10
N LEU A 154 14.37 -15.00 15.50
CA LEU A 154 14.89 -13.64 15.60
C LEU A 154 15.49 -13.37 17.00
N PRO A 155 16.54 -12.54 17.11
CA PRO A 155 17.17 -12.28 18.40
C PRO A 155 16.25 -11.55 19.39
N PRO A 156 16.02 -12.06 20.61
CA PRO A 156 15.10 -11.47 21.58
C PRO A 156 15.52 -10.08 22.05
N GLU A 157 16.83 -9.77 22.05
CA GLU A 157 17.34 -8.45 22.45
C GLU A 157 16.92 -7.34 21.47
N GLN A 158 16.50 -7.69 20.25
CA GLN A 158 15.92 -6.73 19.31
C GLN A 158 14.48 -6.37 19.67
N LEU A 159 13.72 -7.33 20.22
CA LEU A 159 12.37 -7.06 20.73
C LEU A 159 12.43 -6.15 21.96
N ASP A 160 13.32 -6.43 22.91
CA ASP A 160 13.46 -5.61 24.11
C ASP A 160 13.82 -4.15 23.76
N ARG A 161 14.71 -3.96 22.77
CA ARG A 161 15.04 -2.64 22.21
C ARG A 161 13.86 -1.96 21.52
N LEU A 162 13.10 -2.71 20.71
CA LEU A 162 11.91 -2.20 20.04
C LEU A 162 10.88 -1.70 21.06
N VAL A 163 10.60 -2.48 22.11
CA VAL A 163 9.62 -2.14 23.14
C VAL A 163 10.03 -0.87 23.88
N GLU A 164 11.30 -0.75 24.30
CA GLU A 164 11.77 0.44 25.00
C GLU A 164 11.77 1.68 24.10
N ASN A 165 12.23 1.56 22.86
CA ASN A 165 12.22 2.69 21.92
C ASN A 165 10.79 3.10 21.53
N MET A 166 9.86 2.15 21.42
CA MET A 166 8.44 2.45 21.20
C MET A 166 7.84 3.19 22.39
N ARG A 167 8.16 2.77 23.63
CA ARG A 167 7.73 3.46 24.86
C ARG A 167 8.23 4.90 24.87
N LEU A 168 9.51 5.12 24.57
CA LEU A 168 10.12 6.45 24.47
C LEU A 168 9.49 7.31 23.37
N ALA A 169 9.13 6.71 22.23
CA ALA A 169 8.48 7.41 21.13
C ALA A 169 7.05 7.86 21.45
N LEU A 170 6.38 7.18 22.38
CA LEU A 170 5.01 7.46 22.81
C LEU A 170 4.91 8.29 24.10
N GLU A 171 6.05 8.65 24.72
CA GLU A 171 6.05 9.44 25.95
C GLU A 171 5.36 10.81 25.74
N PRO A 172 4.36 11.16 26.58
CA PRO A 172 3.67 12.43 26.47
C PRO A 172 4.58 13.57 26.93
N GLY A 173 4.94 14.49 26.02
CA GLY A 173 5.76 15.66 26.35
C GLY A 173 6.38 16.31 25.12
N ALA A 174 7.18 17.36 25.34
CA ALA A 174 8.00 17.90 24.27
C ALA A 174 9.06 16.85 23.90
N PRO A 175 9.23 16.49 22.61
CA PRO A 175 10.22 15.51 22.21
C PRO A 175 11.62 15.97 22.64
N ASN A 176 12.28 15.16 23.46
CA ASN A 176 13.68 15.41 23.81
C ASN A 176 14.53 15.25 22.54
N PRO A 177 15.59 16.06 22.36
CA PRO A 177 16.55 15.84 21.28
C PRO A 177 17.12 14.42 21.36
N GLY A 178 16.79 13.56 20.38
CA GLY A 178 17.22 12.16 20.34
C GLY A 178 16.15 11.13 20.72
N SER A 179 14.93 11.54 21.12
CA SER A 179 13.80 10.61 21.25
C SER A 179 13.40 10.06 19.87
N PRO A 180 13.21 8.74 19.72
CA PRO A 180 12.72 8.16 18.48
C PRO A 180 11.34 8.71 18.11
N LEU A 181 11.06 8.85 16.82
CA LEU A 181 9.74 9.22 16.33
C LEU A 181 8.81 8.00 16.34
N PRO A 182 7.51 8.16 16.66
CA PRO A 182 6.56 7.07 16.56
C PRO A 182 6.44 6.64 15.08
N PRO A 183 6.62 5.34 14.78
CA PRO A 183 6.55 4.85 13.41
C PRO A 183 5.12 4.96 12.89
N GLN A 184 4.99 5.34 11.62
CA GLN A 184 3.73 5.26 10.88
C GLN A 184 3.69 4.05 9.96
N ARG A 185 4.86 3.46 9.68
CA ARG A 185 5.01 2.31 8.78
C ARG A 185 5.99 1.28 9.34
N VAL A 186 5.88 0.05 8.83
CA VAL A 186 6.75 -1.06 9.24
C VAL A 186 8.22 -0.78 8.87
N GLU A 187 8.47 -0.11 7.75
CA GLU A 187 9.83 0.24 7.32
C GLU A 187 10.53 1.24 8.27
N GLU A 188 9.75 2.01 9.03
CA GLU A 188 10.23 3.02 9.96
C GLU A 188 10.67 2.43 11.30
N LEU A 189 10.43 1.14 11.55
CA LEU A 189 10.93 0.43 12.73
C LEU A 189 12.47 0.40 12.79
N VAL A 190 13.15 0.75 11.69
CA VAL A 190 14.59 1.00 11.68
C VAL A 190 14.99 2.13 12.63
N TRP A 191 14.13 3.15 12.80
CA TRP A 191 14.34 4.25 13.74
C TRP A 191 14.23 3.79 15.19
N LEU A 192 13.50 2.70 15.43
CA LEU A 192 13.36 2.06 16.75
C LEU A 192 14.42 0.98 17.00
N GLY A 193 15.44 0.90 16.15
CA GLY A 193 16.60 0.02 16.35
C GLY A 193 16.47 -1.40 15.81
N LEU A 194 15.44 -1.69 14.98
CA LEU A 194 15.36 -2.95 14.27
C LEU A 194 16.25 -2.97 13.00
N PRO A 195 17.06 -4.01 12.78
CA PRO A 195 17.78 -4.20 11.52
C PRO A 195 16.82 -4.43 10.35
N ALA A 196 17.20 -3.96 9.14
CA ALA A 196 16.40 -4.16 7.92
C ALA A 196 16.08 -5.64 7.62
N ALA A 197 17.00 -6.55 7.96
CA ALA A 197 16.77 -8.00 7.80
C ALA A 197 15.64 -8.52 8.71
N THR A 198 15.60 -8.06 9.96
CA THR A 198 14.54 -8.38 10.92
C THR A 198 13.20 -7.81 10.47
N ILE A 199 13.20 -6.56 10.01
CA ILE A 199 12.00 -5.91 9.47
C ILE A 199 11.45 -6.71 8.29
N ALA A 200 12.30 -7.12 7.34
CA ALA A 200 11.89 -7.93 6.20
C ALA A 200 11.31 -9.30 6.62
N ALA A 201 11.85 -9.92 7.67
CA ALA A 201 11.33 -11.17 8.21
C ALA A 201 9.97 -11.00 8.92
N LEU A 202 9.78 -9.89 9.63
CA LEU A 202 8.53 -9.57 10.34
C LEU A 202 7.43 -9.05 9.44
N GLN A 203 7.76 -8.37 8.34
CA GLN A 203 6.83 -7.66 7.46
C GLN A 203 5.56 -8.43 7.06
N PRO A 204 5.59 -9.77 6.84
CA PRO A 204 4.37 -10.53 6.52
C PRO A 204 3.41 -10.74 7.71
N TYR A 205 3.84 -10.46 8.94
CA TYR A 205 3.17 -10.84 10.19
C TYR A 205 2.81 -9.65 11.08
N ILE A 206 3.29 -8.44 10.76
CA ILE A 206 3.10 -7.25 11.58
C ILE A 206 2.54 -6.07 10.78
N THR A 207 1.88 -5.17 11.49
CA THR A 207 1.38 -3.89 10.98
C THR A 207 1.69 -2.75 11.97
N VAL A 208 1.53 -1.51 11.53
CA VAL A 208 1.59 -0.33 12.39
C VAL A 208 0.27 0.43 12.21
N LEU A 209 -0.58 0.42 13.23
CA LEU A 209 -1.87 1.11 13.23
C LEU A 209 -1.90 2.23 14.28
N PRO A 210 -2.78 3.25 14.12
CA PRO A 210 -2.77 4.45 14.98
C PRO A 210 -3.19 4.21 16.43
N VAL A 211 -3.87 3.09 16.69
CA VAL A 211 -4.46 2.73 17.99
C VAL A 211 -4.17 1.28 18.31
N HIS A 212 -4.36 0.88 19.57
CA HIS A 212 -4.36 -0.53 19.94
C HIS A 212 -5.47 -1.28 19.20
N THR A 213 -5.15 -2.44 18.62
CA THR A 213 -6.10 -3.27 17.87
C THR A 213 -5.87 -4.75 18.16
N GLY A 214 -6.97 -5.51 18.29
CA GLY A 214 -6.91 -6.96 18.35
C GLY A 214 -6.75 -7.60 16.98
N VAL A 215 -6.22 -8.82 16.95
CA VAL A 215 -6.03 -9.64 15.74
C VAL A 215 -7.35 -10.30 15.33
N ASN A 216 -7.78 -10.11 14.09
CA ASN A 216 -8.93 -10.79 13.54
C ASN A 216 -8.63 -12.27 13.22
N LEU A 217 -9.22 -13.18 13.98
CA LEU A 217 -9.00 -14.64 13.82
C LEU A 217 -9.53 -15.18 12.48
N ASN A 218 -10.45 -14.49 11.83
CA ASN A 218 -11.04 -14.93 10.57
C ASN A 218 -10.18 -14.60 9.34
N THR A 219 -9.16 -13.76 9.51
CA THR A 219 -8.28 -13.31 8.41
C THR A 219 -6.79 -13.55 8.69
N ALA A 220 -6.38 -13.64 9.96
CA ALA A 220 -4.98 -13.80 10.36
C ALA A 220 -4.31 -15.10 9.86
N PRO A 221 -3.04 -15.10 9.45
CA PRO A 221 -2.31 -16.32 9.14
C PRO A 221 -2.02 -17.13 10.44
N PRO A 222 -1.76 -18.45 10.34
CA PRO A 222 -1.59 -19.30 11.51
C PRO A 222 -0.42 -18.87 12.40
N GLU A 223 0.65 -18.28 11.85
CA GLU A 223 1.78 -17.76 12.61
C GLU A 223 1.39 -16.59 13.51
N VAL A 224 0.52 -15.70 13.01
CA VAL A 224 0.01 -14.57 13.79
C VAL A 224 -0.96 -15.06 14.86
N ILE A 225 -1.82 -16.05 14.55
CA ILE A 225 -2.72 -16.66 15.54
C ILE A 225 -1.90 -17.35 16.65
N PHE A 226 -0.87 -18.12 16.28
CA PHE A 226 0.06 -18.75 17.22
C PHE A 226 0.75 -17.74 18.15
N ALA A 227 1.16 -16.60 17.60
CA ALA A 227 1.81 -15.55 18.36
C ALA A 227 0.81 -14.81 19.27
N ALA A 228 -0.36 -14.42 18.74
CA ALA A 228 -1.36 -13.64 19.46
C ALA A 228 -2.00 -14.38 20.64
N LEU A 229 -2.16 -15.70 20.53
CA LEU A 229 -2.77 -16.54 21.57
C LEU A 229 -1.71 -17.23 22.42
N ASP A 230 -1.67 -16.88 23.70
CA ASP A 230 -0.73 -17.48 24.63
C ASP A 230 -1.10 -18.95 24.92
N GLY A 231 -0.09 -19.80 25.09
CA GLY A 231 -0.28 -21.22 25.42
C GLY A 231 -0.77 -22.13 24.29
N ILE A 232 -1.08 -21.63 23.09
CA ILE A 232 -1.51 -22.49 21.97
C ILE A 232 -0.33 -23.10 21.21
N SER A 233 -0.55 -24.27 20.62
CA SER A 233 0.39 -24.88 19.67
C SER A 233 0.17 -24.37 18.24
N MET A 234 1.17 -24.51 17.38
CA MET A 234 1.00 -24.20 15.94
C MET A 234 -0.06 -25.10 15.29
N ALA A 235 -0.25 -26.33 15.81
CA ALA A 235 -1.30 -27.23 15.35
C ALA A 235 -2.71 -26.72 15.71
N ASP A 236 -2.88 -26.10 16.87
CA ASP A 236 -4.14 -25.43 17.23
C ASP A 236 -4.39 -24.23 16.30
N ALA A 237 -3.37 -23.41 16.03
CA ALA A 237 -3.50 -22.29 15.10
C ALA A 237 -3.92 -22.73 13.69
N GLN A 238 -3.31 -23.81 13.16
CA GLN A 238 -3.71 -24.41 11.89
C GLN A 238 -5.14 -24.97 11.92
N ARG A 239 -5.55 -25.59 13.03
CA ARG A 239 -6.93 -26.07 13.21
C ARG A 239 -7.94 -24.92 13.18
N LEU A 240 -7.62 -23.78 13.81
CA LEU A 240 -8.45 -22.59 13.75
C LEU A 240 -8.60 -22.05 12.32
N VAL A 241 -7.50 -22.03 11.55
CA VAL A 241 -7.53 -21.65 10.12
C VAL A 241 -8.39 -22.60 9.30
N ALA A 242 -8.26 -23.92 9.50
CA ALA A 242 -9.08 -24.90 8.80
C ALA A 242 -10.57 -24.81 9.16
N GLU A 243 -10.91 -24.48 10.41
CA GLU A 243 -12.31 -24.36 10.81
C GLU A 243 -12.96 -23.08 10.28
N ARG A 244 -12.28 -21.93 10.31
CA ARG A 244 -12.84 -20.67 9.79
C ARG A 244 -13.15 -20.70 8.29
N GLU A 245 -12.43 -21.52 7.52
CA GLU A 245 -12.70 -21.72 6.08
C GLU A 245 -14.06 -22.39 5.85
N ARG A 246 -14.53 -23.18 6.83
CA ARG A 246 -15.84 -23.83 6.80
C ARG A 246 -16.91 -22.96 7.45
N THR A 247 -16.62 -22.47 8.66
CA THR A 247 -17.52 -21.67 9.47
C THR A 247 -16.74 -20.53 10.12
N PRO A 248 -16.85 -19.30 9.61
CA PRO A 248 -16.22 -18.14 10.23
C PRO A 248 -16.65 -17.98 11.69
N PHE A 249 -15.70 -17.59 12.54
CA PHE A 249 -15.96 -17.34 13.96
C PHE A 249 -16.81 -16.07 14.10
N LYS A 250 -17.93 -16.16 14.81
CA LYS A 250 -18.78 -14.99 15.09
C LYS A 250 -18.22 -14.16 16.22
N THR A 251 -17.64 -14.84 17.21
CA THR A 251 -16.96 -14.21 18.33
C THR A 251 -15.64 -14.91 18.60
N PRO A 252 -14.66 -14.22 19.23
CA PRO A 252 -13.42 -14.86 19.68
C PRO A 252 -13.63 -16.09 20.56
N GLU A 253 -14.76 -16.18 21.28
CA GLU A 253 -15.07 -17.30 22.15
C GLU A 253 -15.33 -18.61 21.39
N ASP A 254 -15.84 -18.53 20.17
CA ASP A 254 -16.07 -19.71 19.34
C ASP A 254 -14.75 -20.43 19.01
N ALA A 255 -13.66 -19.68 18.88
CA ALA A 255 -12.32 -20.22 18.67
C ALA A 255 -11.77 -20.96 19.91
N LYS A 256 -12.13 -20.56 21.15
CA LYS A 256 -11.58 -21.21 22.37
C LYS A 256 -11.92 -22.71 22.41
N ARG A 257 -13.09 -23.09 21.89
CA ARG A 257 -13.60 -24.48 21.92
C ARG A 257 -12.75 -25.45 21.11
N LEU A 258 -11.93 -24.95 20.19
CA LEU A 258 -11.11 -25.75 19.27
C LEU A 258 -9.66 -25.87 19.74
N ILE A 259 -9.28 -25.10 20.76
CA ILE A 259 -7.94 -25.11 21.33
C ILE A 259 -7.83 -26.27 22.32
N THR A 260 -6.86 -27.15 22.11
CA THR A 260 -6.68 -28.33 22.99
C THR A 260 -5.76 -28.02 24.17
N SER A 261 -4.93 -26.98 24.08
CA SER A 261 -4.04 -26.54 25.15
C SER A 261 -4.83 -26.03 26.37
N PRO A 262 -4.72 -26.66 27.55
CA PRO A 262 -5.45 -26.27 28.76
C PRO A 262 -4.97 -24.93 29.36
N GLU A 263 -3.76 -24.50 29.02
CA GLU A 263 -3.15 -23.24 29.47
C GLU A 263 -3.52 -22.04 28.57
N ALA A 264 -4.29 -22.27 27.50
CA ALA A 264 -4.62 -21.21 26.56
C ALA A 264 -5.57 -20.18 27.17
N ALA A 265 -5.07 -18.97 27.37
CA ALA A 265 -5.88 -17.82 27.73
C ALA A 265 -6.15 -16.99 26.46
N LEU A 266 -7.41 -16.80 26.09
CA LEU A 266 -7.76 -15.71 25.18
C LEU A 266 -8.31 -14.54 25.99
N THR A 267 -7.61 -13.43 25.91
CA THR A 267 -8.04 -12.13 26.42
C THR A 267 -8.77 -11.41 25.29
N ASP A 268 -9.95 -10.87 25.57
CA ASP A 268 -10.81 -10.22 24.57
C ASP A 268 -10.15 -9.00 23.90
N SER A 269 -9.06 -8.46 24.47
CA SER A 269 -8.27 -7.38 23.88
C SER A 269 -7.28 -7.83 22.81
N GLN A 270 -6.92 -9.11 22.75
CA GLN A 270 -5.87 -9.60 21.83
C GLN A 270 -6.44 -10.07 20.49
N VAL A 271 -7.67 -10.55 20.48
CA VAL A 271 -8.30 -11.15 19.31
C VAL A 271 -9.73 -10.68 19.12
N VAL A 272 -10.11 -10.52 17.87
CA VAL A 272 -11.43 -10.05 17.44
C VAL A 272 -11.96 -10.92 16.31
N ALA A 273 -13.24 -10.75 15.98
CA ALA A 273 -13.87 -11.40 14.83
C ALA A 273 -14.21 -10.39 13.71
N ALA A 274 -14.06 -9.09 13.96
CA ALA A 274 -14.33 -8.01 13.04
C ALA A 274 -13.22 -6.95 13.10
N SER A 275 -13.02 -6.26 11.98
CA SER A 275 -11.95 -5.32 11.71
C SER A 275 -12.46 -3.93 11.36
N ASN A 276 -11.66 -2.94 11.73
CA ASN A 276 -11.84 -1.53 11.44
C ASN A 276 -10.78 -1.00 10.46
N TYR A 277 -9.64 -1.68 10.29
CA TYR A 277 -8.55 -1.20 9.44
C TYR A 277 -8.30 -2.12 8.24
N PHE A 278 -8.33 -1.52 7.05
CA PHE A 278 -8.16 -2.23 5.79
C PHE A 278 -7.14 -1.51 4.90
N GLU A 279 -6.28 -2.25 4.22
CA GLU A 279 -5.40 -1.73 3.17
C GLU A 279 -6.01 -2.00 1.80
N VAL A 280 -6.21 -0.96 1.01
CA VAL A 280 -6.57 -1.07 -0.40
C VAL A 280 -5.30 -0.93 -1.23
N ARG A 281 -4.94 -1.99 -1.96
CA ARG A 281 -3.88 -1.94 -2.97
C ARG A 281 -4.52 -1.88 -4.34
N SER A 282 -4.26 -0.81 -5.08
CA SER A 282 -4.77 -0.60 -6.44
C SER A 282 -3.63 -0.46 -7.42
N ARG A 283 -3.77 -1.06 -8.59
CA ARG A 283 -2.84 -0.92 -9.71
C ARG A 283 -3.61 -0.55 -10.96
N LEU A 284 -3.25 0.61 -11.51
CA LEU A 284 -3.76 1.12 -12.78
C LEU A 284 -2.68 1.03 -13.84
N ARG A 285 -2.98 0.35 -14.95
CA ARG A 285 -2.15 0.34 -16.15
C ARG A 285 -2.86 1.13 -17.24
N LEU A 286 -2.20 2.18 -17.71
CA LEU A 286 -2.66 3.09 -18.76
C LEU A 286 -1.63 3.07 -19.89
N ASP A 287 -1.91 2.34 -20.97
CA ASP A 287 -0.94 2.06 -22.04
C ASP A 287 0.37 1.47 -21.48
N LYS A 288 1.43 2.29 -21.40
CA LYS A 288 2.76 1.95 -20.84
C LYS A 288 2.97 2.44 -19.40
N LEU A 289 2.11 3.31 -18.88
CA LEU A 289 2.19 3.85 -17.54
C LEU A 289 1.56 2.86 -16.55
N VAL A 290 2.30 2.50 -15.50
CA VAL A 290 1.76 1.73 -14.38
C VAL A 290 1.87 2.58 -13.12
N VAL A 291 0.74 2.75 -12.45
CA VAL A 291 0.63 3.48 -11.19
C VAL A 291 0.08 2.52 -10.14
N GLU A 292 0.74 2.48 -8.98
CA GLU A 292 0.26 1.75 -7.82
C GLU A 292 -0.12 2.73 -6.71
N GLU A 293 -1.19 2.38 -6.00
CA GLU A 293 -1.68 3.15 -4.87
C GLU A 293 -1.99 2.20 -3.71
N ARG A 294 -1.55 2.60 -2.52
CA ARG A 294 -1.85 1.94 -1.26
C ARG A 294 -2.56 2.93 -0.38
N ALA A 295 -3.72 2.55 0.13
CA ALA A 295 -4.50 3.38 1.04
C ALA A 295 -4.90 2.57 2.27
N VAL A 296 -4.71 3.14 3.45
CA VAL A 296 -5.22 2.59 4.70
C VAL A 296 -6.56 3.24 4.97
N LEU A 297 -7.60 2.43 5.08
CA LEU A 297 -8.96 2.81 5.40
C LEU A 297 -9.26 2.50 6.86
N PHE A 298 -9.97 3.41 7.52
CA PHE A 298 -10.59 3.19 8.82
C PHE A 298 -12.11 3.16 8.66
N ARG A 299 -12.72 2.08 9.13
CA ARG A 299 -14.16 1.85 9.14
C ARG A 299 -14.72 1.98 10.56
N GLY A 300 -15.34 3.12 10.83
CA GLY A 300 -16.06 3.42 12.07
C GLY A 300 -17.56 3.24 11.90
N GLY A 301 -18.04 2.00 12.01
CA GLY A 301 -19.43 1.68 11.68
C GLY A 301 -19.68 1.85 10.17
N LEU A 302 -20.63 2.73 9.80
CA LEU A 302 -20.95 3.00 8.40
C LEU A 302 -20.11 4.10 7.75
N ASP A 303 -19.23 4.75 8.51
CA ASP A 303 -18.28 5.71 7.97
C ASP A 303 -16.95 5.03 7.62
N VAL A 304 -16.49 5.24 6.40
CA VAL A 304 -15.21 4.71 5.90
C VAL A 304 -14.36 5.88 5.45
N SER A 305 -13.30 6.15 6.19
CA SER A 305 -12.38 7.27 5.97
C SER A 305 -10.99 6.78 5.57
N VAL A 306 -10.25 7.63 4.86
CA VAL A 306 -8.86 7.35 4.47
C VAL A 306 -7.93 7.89 5.54
N VAL A 307 -7.14 7.02 6.16
CA VAL A 307 -6.15 7.37 7.20
C VAL A 307 -4.82 7.76 6.56
N GLN A 308 -4.39 6.96 5.59
CA GLN A 308 -3.12 7.15 4.88
C GLN A 308 -3.33 6.80 3.41
N ARG A 309 -2.63 7.51 2.53
CA ARG A 309 -2.64 7.26 1.09
C ARG A 309 -1.27 7.52 0.51
N GLU A 310 -0.75 6.54 -0.19
CA GLU A 310 0.55 6.61 -0.85
C GLU A 310 0.41 6.15 -2.30
N ARG A 311 1.05 6.90 -3.20
CA ARG A 311 1.10 6.57 -4.62
C ARG A 311 2.54 6.39 -5.03
N GLY A 312 2.84 5.24 -5.62
CA GLY A 312 4.18 4.84 -6.01
C GLY A 312 4.23 4.32 -7.45
N ILE A 313 5.46 4.19 -7.94
CA ILE A 313 5.78 3.37 -9.12
C ILE A 313 6.12 1.98 -8.55
N PRO A 314 5.64 0.87 -9.14
CA PRO A 314 5.78 -0.47 -8.57
C PRO A 314 7.21 -0.80 -8.12
N ASP A 315 7.37 -1.25 -6.87
CA ASP A 315 8.58 -1.96 -6.47
C ASP A 315 8.41 -3.45 -6.83
N ALA A 316 9.16 -3.89 -7.85
CA ALA A 316 9.07 -5.24 -8.41
C ALA A 316 9.27 -6.36 -7.38
N ARG A 317 9.86 -6.07 -6.20
CA ARG A 317 10.07 -7.05 -5.13
C ARG A 317 8.85 -7.29 -4.23
N ALA A 318 7.97 -6.30 -4.07
CA ALA A 318 6.81 -6.38 -3.18
C ALA A 318 5.68 -7.27 -3.75
N LEU A 319 5.57 -7.33 -5.08
CA LEU A 319 4.52 -8.08 -5.79
C LEU A 319 4.76 -9.59 -5.78
N THR A 320 6.01 -10.04 -5.91
CA THR A 320 6.36 -11.47 -5.93
C THR A 320 6.11 -12.14 -4.58
N GLN A 321 6.24 -11.39 -3.47
CA GLN A 321 6.02 -11.93 -2.12
C GLN A 321 4.54 -12.00 -1.73
N ALA A 322 3.70 -11.09 -2.23
CA ALA A 322 2.27 -11.08 -1.94
C ALA A 322 1.48 -12.13 -2.76
N ALA A 323 1.91 -12.41 -4.00
CA ALA A 323 1.28 -13.41 -4.85
C ALA A 323 1.74 -14.85 -4.57
N ALA A 324 2.93 -15.04 -4.00
CA ALA A 324 3.51 -16.37 -3.77
C ALA A 324 3.23 -16.97 -2.38
N LYS A 325 2.52 -16.24 -1.49
CA LYS A 325 2.25 -16.67 -0.11
C LYS A 325 0.76 -16.88 0.21
N ARG A 326 -0.06 -17.18 -0.79
CA ARG A 326 -1.39 -17.77 -0.59
C ARG A 326 -1.44 -19.13 -1.25
#